data_AF-A0A530M5A9-F1
#
_entry.id   AF-A0A530M5A9-F1
#
_cell.length_a   1.000
_cell.length_b   1.000
_cell.length_c   1.000
_cell.angle_alpha   90.00
_cell.angle_beta   90.00
_cell.angle_gamma   90.00
#
_symmetry.space_group_name_H-M   'P 1'
#
loop_
_entity.id
_entity.type
_entity.pdbx_description
1 polymer ?
#
loop_
_entity_poly.entity_id
_entity_poly.type
_entity_poly.pdbx_seq_one_letter_code
_entity_poly.pdbx_strand_id
1 'polypeptide(L)'
;MAEAPKKAFVTGHPIAHSRSPKIHGYWLAKYGIDGVYEAIDVAPEAFAEFLQTLQAQGYRGGNVTIPHKEAAFALVARRDADAEQIGAVNTLWFENGELCGGNTDAHGFAANLDEYAPGWTANGPAVVLGAGGAARAVIHALKQRGVSDIRIVNRTLARAQELRDRFGAGVSAHNIAATGELLEDAGLLVNTTALGMHGNEGLSADPGRLPDRAIVTDIVYVPLETPLLAAAKARGLRIVDGLGMLLHQAVPGFERWFGIRPEVTAELRQMIIADIGAIK
;
A
#
# COMPACT_ATOMS: atom_id res chain seq x y z
N MET A 1 -20.40 -10.36 -32.84
CA MET A 1 -19.89 -11.28 -31.81
C MET A 1 -19.65 -10.44 -30.57
N ALA A 2 -20.20 -10.81 -29.41
CA ALA A 2 -19.91 -10.09 -28.18
C ALA A 2 -18.41 -10.20 -27.90
N GLU A 3 -17.76 -9.07 -27.56
CA GLU A 3 -16.37 -9.07 -27.14
C GLU A 3 -16.25 -9.91 -25.85
N ALA A 4 -15.19 -10.71 -25.73
CA ALA A 4 -15.00 -11.51 -24.52
C ALA A 4 -14.86 -10.60 -23.29
N PRO A 5 -15.36 -11.00 -22.11
CA PRO A 5 -15.35 -10.16 -20.91
C PRO A 5 -13.91 -9.78 -20.54
N LYS A 6 -13.70 -8.54 -20.11
CA LYS A 6 -12.38 -8.07 -19.68
C LYS A 6 -12.01 -8.76 -18.37
N LYS A 7 -10.88 -9.47 -18.32
CA LYS A 7 -10.43 -10.19 -17.11
C LYS A 7 -9.24 -9.50 -16.45
N ALA A 8 -9.32 -9.32 -15.14
CA ALA A 8 -8.18 -8.99 -14.28
C ALA A 8 -8.21 -9.86 -13.00
N PHE A 9 -7.16 -9.78 -12.19
CA PHE A 9 -7.06 -10.60 -10.99
C PHE A 9 -6.28 -9.91 -9.87
N VAL A 10 -6.28 -10.52 -8.69
CA VAL A 10 -5.24 -10.35 -7.66
C VAL A 10 -4.65 -11.72 -7.36
N THR A 11 -3.32 -11.80 -7.26
CA THR A 11 -2.62 -13.04 -6.89
C THR A 11 -1.69 -12.85 -5.70
N GLY A 12 -1.57 -13.89 -4.87
CA GLY A 12 -0.73 -13.95 -3.69
C GLY A 12 -0.84 -15.33 -3.05
N HIS A 13 -0.21 -15.51 -1.89
CA HIS A 13 -0.29 -16.75 -1.12
C HIS A 13 -0.12 -16.49 0.38
N PRO A 14 -1.16 -16.70 1.21
CA PRO A 14 -2.56 -16.96 0.83
C PRO A 14 -3.25 -15.70 0.27
N ILE A 15 -4.36 -15.86 -0.48
CA ILE A 15 -5.10 -14.73 -1.08
C ILE A 15 -6.53 -14.49 -0.56
N ALA A 16 -7.09 -15.44 0.19
CA ALA A 16 -8.52 -15.47 0.52
C ALA A 16 -9.04 -14.20 1.25
N HIS A 17 -8.18 -13.49 1.98
CA HIS A 17 -8.54 -12.28 2.72
C HIS A 17 -8.50 -10.99 1.88
N SER A 18 -8.14 -11.08 0.60
CA SER A 18 -8.05 -9.91 -0.27
C SER A 18 -9.43 -9.28 -0.48
N ARG A 19 -9.50 -7.96 -0.31
CA ARG A 19 -10.70 -7.16 -0.57
C ARG A 19 -10.72 -6.53 -1.96
N SER A 20 -9.63 -6.67 -2.74
CA SER A 20 -9.57 -6.17 -4.11
C SER A 20 -10.74 -6.67 -4.97
N PRO A 21 -11.18 -7.95 -4.92
CA PRO A 21 -12.35 -8.39 -5.68
C PRO A 21 -13.63 -7.59 -5.39
N LYS A 22 -13.85 -7.18 -4.13
CA LYS A 22 -15.01 -6.34 -3.77
C LYS A 22 -14.89 -4.92 -4.31
N ILE A 23 -13.69 -4.34 -4.23
CA ILE A 23 -13.41 -2.99 -4.74
C ILE A 23 -13.58 -2.93 -6.25
N HIS A 24 -12.92 -3.83 -6.98
CA HIS A 24 -12.99 -3.89 -8.44
C HIS A 24 -14.39 -4.31 -8.92
N GLY A 25 -15.05 -5.24 -8.22
CA GLY A 25 -16.44 -5.63 -8.50
C GLY A 25 -17.43 -4.47 -8.36
N TYR A 26 -17.29 -3.63 -7.34
CA TYR A 26 -18.10 -2.41 -7.18
C TYR A 26 -17.93 -1.49 -8.39
N TRP A 27 -16.70 -1.24 -8.83
CA TRP A 27 -16.46 -0.36 -9.99
C TRP A 27 -16.92 -0.97 -11.31
N LEU A 28 -16.75 -2.28 -11.52
CA LEU A 28 -17.30 -2.98 -12.69
C LEU A 28 -18.81 -2.79 -12.81
N ALA A 29 -19.54 -3.02 -11.70
CA ALA A 29 -20.98 -2.81 -11.65
C ALA A 29 -21.36 -1.33 -11.84
N LYS A 30 -20.67 -0.41 -11.15
CA LYS A 30 -20.93 1.04 -11.21
C LYS A 30 -20.79 1.60 -12.63
N TYR A 31 -19.80 1.13 -13.39
CA TYR A 31 -19.54 1.63 -14.74
C TYR A 31 -20.17 0.77 -15.84
N GLY A 32 -20.96 -0.26 -15.48
CA GLY A 32 -21.60 -1.15 -16.45
C GLY A 32 -20.60 -1.87 -17.37
N ILE A 33 -19.42 -2.21 -16.85
CA ILE A 33 -18.36 -2.87 -17.61
C ILE A 33 -18.56 -4.39 -17.51
N ASP A 34 -18.71 -5.05 -18.66
CA ASP A 34 -18.66 -6.52 -18.74
C ASP A 34 -17.22 -7.00 -18.51
N GLY A 35 -16.91 -7.30 -17.25
CA GLY A 35 -15.59 -7.70 -16.82
C GLY A 35 -15.63 -8.47 -15.51
N VAL A 36 -14.51 -9.12 -15.22
CA VAL A 36 -14.35 -10.00 -14.07
C VAL A 36 -13.03 -9.67 -13.38
N TYR A 37 -13.07 -9.68 -12.04
CA TYR A 37 -11.89 -9.54 -11.19
C TYR A 37 -11.85 -10.66 -10.16
N GLU A 38 -10.83 -11.51 -10.22
CA GLU A 38 -10.75 -12.75 -9.43
C GLU A 38 -9.57 -12.75 -8.45
N ALA A 39 -9.71 -13.48 -7.34
CA ALA A 39 -8.59 -13.79 -6.46
C ALA A 39 -8.02 -15.16 -6.83
N ILE A 40 -6.72 -15.22 -7.13
CA ILE A 40 -6.03 -16.43 -7.60
C ILE A 40 -4.90 -16.74 -6.64
N ASP A 41 -5.05 -17.83 -5.89
CA ASP A 41 -4.02 -18.32 -4.98
C ASP A 41 -2.94 -19.06 -5.77
N VAL A 42 -1.69 -18.59 -5.67
CA VAL A 42 -0.57 -19.15 -6.44
C VAL A 42 0.60 -19.36 -5.50
N ALA A 43 1.06 -20.61 -5.35
CA ALA A 43 2.26 -20.90 -4.56
C ALA A 43 3.51 -20.25 -5.18
N PRO A 44 4.53 -19.85 -4.38
CA PRO A 44 5.74 -19.20 -4.88
C PRO A 44 6.43 -19.94 -6.03
N GLU A 45 6.45 -21.27 -5.99
CA GLU A 45 7.09 -22.14 -6.98
C GLU A 45 6.37 -22.13 -8.32
N ALA A 46 5.06 -21.87 -8.31
CA ALA A 46 4.21 -21.82 -9.51
C ALA A 46 4.06 -20.40 -10.09
N PHE A 47 4.57 -19.37 -9.40
CA PHE A 47 4.32 -17.99 -9.76
C PHE A 47 4.88 -17.60 -11.14
N ALA A 48 6.09 -18.07 -11.47
CA ALA A 48 6.70 -17.75 -12.75
C ALA A 48 5.92 -18.35 -13.93
N GLU A 49 5.48 -19.61 -13.80
CA GLU A 49 4.63 -20.27 -14.78
C GLU A 49 3.28 -19.55 -14.91
N PHE A 50 2.65 -19.19 -13.78
CA PHE A 50 1.40 -18.44 -13.78
C PHE A 50 1.49 -17.16 -14.61
N LEU A 51 2.56 -16.36 -14.46
CA LEU A 51 2.74 -15.13 -15.25
C LEU A 51 2.80 -15.39 -16.77
N GLN A 52 3.39 -16.50 -17.20
CA GLN A 52 3.50 -16.87 -18.62
C GLN A 52 2.15 -17.23 -19.25
N THR A 53 1.21 -17.73 -18.43
CA THR A 53 -0.11 -18.15 -18.92
C THR A 53 -1.13 -17.01 -19.00
N LEU A 54 -0.84 -15.82 -18.45
CA LEU A 54 -1.83 -14.74 -18.29
C LEU A 54 -2.52 -14.33 -19.59
N GLN A 55 -1.74 -14.14 -20.66
CA GLN A 55 -2.27 -13.70 -21.95
C GLN A 55 -3.14 -14.78 -22.59
N ALA A 56 -2.73 -16.04 -22.53
CA ALA A 56 -3.49 -17.18 -23.05
C ALA A 56 -4.82 -17.39 -22.29
N GLN A 57 -4.85 -17.05 -21.00
CA GLN A 57 -6.06 -17.08 -20.16
C GLN A 57 -6.97 -15.84 -20.33
N GLY A 58 -6.60 -14.90 -21.21
CA GLY A 58 -7.37 -13.69 -21.51
C GLY A 58 -7.26 -12.58 -20.46
N TYR A 59 -6.30 -12.64 -19.54
CA TYR A 59 -6.11 -11.57 -18.56
C TYR A 59 -5.47 -10.34 -19.20
N ARG A 60 -6.02 -9.17 -18.86
CA ARG A 60 -5.49 -7.85 -19.23
C ARG A 60 -4.37 -7.39 -18.29
N GLY A 61 -4.25 -8.04 -17.14
CA GLY A 61 -3.31 -7.75 -16.07
C GLY A 61 -3.91 -8.12 -14.72
N GLY A 62 -3.28 -7.67 -13.64
CA GLY A 62 -3.76 -7.96 -12.30
C GLY A 62 -2.84 -7.41 -11.22
N ASN A 63 -3.32 -7.46 -9.98
CA ASN A 63 -2.53 -7.13 -8.81
C ASN A 63 -1.68 -8.32 -8.34
N VAL A 64 -0.53 -8.00 -7.78
CA VAL A 64 0.37 -8.95 -7.13
C VAL A 64 0.52 -8.52 -5.67
N THR A 65 0.32 -9.46 -4.75
CA THR A 65 0.55 -9.24 -3.32
C THR A 65 1.56 -10.25 -2.76
N ILE A 66 1.76 -10.23 -1.45
CA ILE A 66 2.68 -11.12 -0.74
C ILE A 66 2.43 -12.59 -1.16
N PRO A 67 3.48 -13.38 -1.41
CA PRO A 67 4.91 -13.03 -1.34
C PRO A 67 5.54 -12.60 -2.68
N HIS A 68 4.73 -12.39 -3.72
CA HIS A 68 5.20 -12.42 -5.12
C HIS A 68 5.72 -11.10 -5.67
N LYS A 69 5.62 -9.97 -4.93
CA LYS A 69 5.91 -8.64 -5.49
C LYS A 69 7.35 -8.47 -6.01
N GLU A 70 8.33 -9.08 -5.34
CA GLU A 70 9.73 -9.05 -5.77
C GLU A 70 9.99 -10.01 -6.95
N ALA A 71 9.34 -11.18 -6.95
CA ALA A 71 9.40 -12.11 -8.08
C ALA A 71 8.78 -11.48 -9.34
N ALA A 72 7.64 -10.80 -9.20
CA ALA A 72 7.00 -10.07 -10.29
C ALA A 72 7.92 -8.98 -10.85
N PHE A 73 8.61 -8.24 -9.98
CA PHE A 73 9.60 -7.25 -10.38
C PHE A 73 10.75 -7.85 -11.20
N ALA A 74 11.20 -9.07 -10.88
CA ALA A 74 12.25 -9.74 -11.62
C ALA A 74 11.78 -10.34 -12.96
N LEU A 75 10.51 -10.71 -13.08
CA LEU A 75 9.98 -11.50 -14.19
C LEU A 75 9.27 -10.67 -15.28
N VAL A 76 8.81 -9.45 -14.98
CA VAL A 76 8.17 -8.58 -15.98
C VAL A 76 9.19 -8.07 -17.00
N ALA A 77 8.76 -7.87 -18.25
CA ALA A 77 9.63 -7.40 -19.32
C ALA A 77 10.03 -5.93 -19.14
N ARG A 78 9.10 -5.11 -18.64
CA ARG A 78 9.29 -3.67 -18.40
C ARG A 78 8.67 -3.24 -17.09
N ARG A 79 9.26 -2.22 -16.48
CA ARG A 79 8.84 -1.67 -15.18
C ARG A 79 8.62 -0.17 -15.27
N ASP A 80 7.63 0.34 -14.56
CA ASP A 80 7.51 1.79 -14.39
C ASP A 80 8.56 2.34 -13.41
N ALA A 81 8.70 3.66 -13.39
CA ALA A 81 9.70 4.34 -12.56
C ALA A 81 9.50 4.07 -11.06
N ASP A 82 8.25 3.92 -10.61
CA ASP A 82 7.93 3.66 -9.21
C ASP A 82 8.37 2.25 -8.80
N ALA A 83 8.07 1.25 -9.62
CA ALA A 83 8.53 -0.11 -9.40
C ALA A 83 10.06 -0.20 -9.38
N GLU A 84 10.77 0.48 -10.28
CA GLU A 84 12.24 0.52 -10.30
C GLU A 84 12.83 1.06 -8.99
N GLN A 85 12.28 2.16 -8.46
CA GLN A 85 12.75 2.75 -7.21
C GLN A 85 12.39 1.90 -5.99
N ILE A 86 11.18 1.32 -5.99
CA ILE A 86 10.69 0.50 -4.86
C ILE A 86 11.34 -0.90 -4.87
N GLY A 87 11.69 -1.43 -6.04
CA GLY A 87 12.17 -2.80 -6.24
C GLY A 87 11.08 -3.86 -6.04
N ALA A 88 9.83 -3.54 -6.36
CA ALA A 88 8.69 -4.43 -6.21
C ALA A 88 7.54 -4.04 -7.15
N VAL A 89 6.83 -5.03 -7.71
CA VAL A 89 5.65 -4.83 -8.58
C VAL A 89 4.39 -5.29 -7.86
N ASN A 90 3.36 -4.44 -7.79
CA ASN A 90 2.04 -4.78 -7.25
C ASN A 90 0.93 -4.75 -8.32
N THR A 91 1.22 -4.26 -9.53
CA THR A 91 0.26 -4.04 -10.61
C THR A 91 0.89 -4.47 -11.94
N LEU A 92 0.24 -5.38 -12.64
CA LEU A 92 0.65 -5.94 -13.93
C LEU A 92 -0.29 -5.48 -15.04
N TRP A 93 0.23 -5.23 -16.23
CA TRP A 93 -0.58 -4.99 -17.44
C TRP A 93 0.19 -5.41 -18.70
N PHE A 94 -0.52 -5.55 -19.81
CA PHE A 94 0.12 -5.77 -21.11
C PHE A 94 0.23 -4.47 -21.91
N GLU A 95 1.40 -4.23 -22.50
CA GLU A 95 1.63 -3.15 -23.47
C GLU A 95 2.38 -3.75 -24.67
N ASN A 96 1.83 -3.59 -25.89
CA ASN A 96 2.38 -4.19 -27.12
C ASN A 96 2.65 -5.70 -27.03
N GLY A 97 1.86 -6.43 -26.24
CA GLY A 97 2.02 -7.88 -26.02
C GLY A 97 3.04 -8.25 -24.94
N GLU A 98 3.76 -7.29 -24.36
CA GLU A 98 4.72 -7.52 -23.29
C GLU A 98 4.09 -7.31 -21.91
N LEU A 99 4.41 -8.19 -20.96
CA LEU A 99 3.99 -8.04 -19.57
C LEU A 99 4.82 -6.96 -18.88
N CYS A 100 4.16 -5.87 -18.53
CA CYS A 100 4.71 -4.74 -17.81
C CYS A 100 4.28 -4.79 -16.33
N GLY A 101 5.12 -4.21 -15.46
CA GLY A 101 4.87 -4.13 -14.02
C GLY A 101 5.06 -2.74 -13.45
N GLY A 102 4.29 -2.42 -12.42
CA GLY A 102 4.32 -1.13 -11.75
C GLY A 102 4.01 -1.25 -10.27
N ASN A 103 4.13 -0.12 -9.56
CA ASN A 103 3.83 -0.06 -8.14
C ASN A 103 2.88 1.10 -7.79
N THR A 104 1.65 0.75 -7.45
CA THR A 104 0.60 1.72 -7.08
C THR A 104 0.45 1.90 -5.58
N ASP A 105 1.21 1.17 -4.75
CA ASP A 105 1.13 1.31 -3.28
C ASP A 105 1.58 2.71 -2.85
N ALA A 106 2.63 3.25 -3.49
CA ALA A 106 3.11 4.61 -3.24
C ALA A 106 2.05 5.67 -3.57
N HIS A 107 1.36 5.51 -4.72
CA HIS A 107 0.23 6.34 -5.09
C HIS A 107 -0.90 6.23 -4.05
N GLY A 108 -1.26 5.00 -3.66
CA GLY A 108 -2.32 4.75 -2.69
C GLY A 108 -2.05 5.42 -1.34
N PHE A 109 -0.83 5.31 -0.84
CA PHE A 109 -0.42 5.94 0.42
C PHE A 109 -0.53 7.47 0.35
N ALA A 110 0.02 8.09 -0.69
CA ALA A 110 -0.01 9.55 -0.82
C ALA A 110 -1.43 10.08 -1.03
N ALA A 111 -2.24 9.42 -1.87
CA ALA A 111 -3.63 9.82 -2.12
C ALA A 111 -4.50 9.71 -0.85
N ASN A 112 -4.25 8.72 0.01
CA ASN A 112 -4.91 8.60 1.31
C ASN A 112 -4.61 9.83 2.21
N LEU A 113 -3.32 10.21 2.32
CA LEU A 113 -2.96 11.38 3.11
C LEU A 113 -3.41 12.69 2.48
N ASP A 114 -3.41 12.80 1.15
CA ASP A 114 -3.94 13.98 0.44
C ASP A 114 -5.42 14.20 0.75
N GLU A 115 -6.21 13.13 0.85
CA GLU A 115 -7.64 13.19 1.16
C GLU A 115 -7.91 13.49 2.65
N TYR A 116 -7.24 12.79 3.58
CA TYR A 116 -7.58 12.83 5.00
C TYR A 116 -6.68 13.73 5.86
N ALA A 117 -5.54 14.20 5.33
CA ALA A 117 -4.61 15.08 6.01
C ALA A 117 -3.96 16.08 5.03
N PRO A 118 -4.73 16.97 4.38
CA PRO A 118 -4.18 17.94 3.44
C PRO A 118 -3.06 18.77 4.07
N GLY A 119 -1.97 18.96 3.33
CA GLY A 119 -0.76 19.66 3.80
C GLY A 119 0.23 18.79 4.59
N TRP A 120 0.01 17.48 4.70
CA TRP A 120 0.89 16.55 5.42
C TRP A 120 2.36 16.59 4.98
N THR A 121 2.64 16.93 3.72
CA THR A 121 3.99 16.98 3.14
C THR A 121 4.88 18.07 3.78
N ALA A 122 4.26 19.15 4.27
CA ALA A 122 4.95 20.23 4.97
C ALA A 122 5.14 19.95 6.48
N ASN A 123 4.60 18.82 6.97
CA ASN A 123 4.62 18.47 8.39
C ASN A 123 5.80 17.57 8.75
N GLY A 124 6.90 17.60 7.99
CA GLY A 124 8.10 16.84 8.31
C GLY A 124 8.77 17.32 9.62
N PRO A 125 9.72 16.55 10.19
CA PRO A 125 10.24 15.26 9.73
C PRO A 125 9.24 14.09 9.79
N ALA A 126 9.46 13.07 8.96
CA ALA A 126 8.64 11.86 8.92
C ALA A 126 9.37 10.68 9.56
N VAL A 127 8.74 10.02 10.55
CA VAL A 127 9.22 8.77 11.15
C VAL A 127 8.43 7.61 10.55
N VAL A 128 9.14 6.64 9.96
CA VAL A 128 8.55 5.44 9.36
C VAL A 128 8.95 4.23 10.20
N LEU A 129 7.96 3.59 10.83
CA LEU A 129 8.17 2.36 11.60
C LEU A 129 8.07 1.15 10.65
N GLY A 130 9.13 0.35 10.59
CA GLY A 130 9.25 -0.83 9.74
C GLY A 130 10.17 -0.62 8.54
N ALA A 131 10.75 -1.71 8.06
CA ALA A 131 11.61 -1.75 6.88
C ALA A 131 11.21 -2.91 5.94
N GLY A 132 9.91 -3.16 5.79
CA GLY A 132 9.35 -4.19 4.90
C GLY A 132 8.99 -3.66 3.50
N GLY A 133 8.31 -4.49 2.70
CA GLY A 133 7.87 -4.11 1.34
C GLY A 133 6.96 -2.87 1.31
N ALA A 134 6.03 -2.75 2.26
CA ALA A 134 5.18 -1.56 2.37
C ALA A 134 5.98 -0.31 2.76
N ALA A 135 6.99 -0.44 3.64
CA ALA A 135 7.87 0.67 4.00
C ALA A 135 8.58 1.25 2.77
N ARG A 136 9.03 0.40 1.83
CA ARG A 136 9.65 0.85 0.57
C ARG A 136 8.71 1.76 -0.23
N ALA A 137 7.45 1.37 -0.40
CA ALA A 137 6.46 2.17 -1.11
C ALA A 137 6.14 3.49 -0.39
N VAL A 138 6.02 3.44 0.94
CA VAL A 138 5.80 4.64 1.78
C VAL A 138 6.98 5.61 1.67
N ILE A 139 8.21 5.15 1.86
CA ILE A 139 9.41 6.01 1.76
C ILE A 139 9.51 6.63 0.36
N HIS A 140 9.26 5.85 -0.69
CA HIS A 140 9.21 6.35 -2.06
C HIS A 140 8.16 7.45 -2.22
N ALA A 141 6.94 7.23 -1.72
CA ALA A 141 5.87 8.23 -1.75
C ALA A 141 6.25 9.52 -1.00
N LEU A 142 6.85 9.41 0.19
CA LEU A 142 7.35 10.56 0.96
C LEU A 142 8.37 11.36 0.15
N LYS A 143 9.34 10.67 -0.48
CA LYS A 143 10.36 11.31 -1.32
C LYS A 143 9.77 12.02 -2.54
N GLN A 144 8.86 11.36 -3.25
CA GLN A 144 8.17 11.96 -4.40
C GLN A 144 7.40 13.22 -4.04
N ARG A 145 6.87 13.27 -2.82
CA ARG A 145 6.13 14.40 -2.29
C ARG A 145 7.01 15.48 -1.65
N GLY A 146 8.34 15.33 -1.73
CA GLY A 146 9.31 16.34 -1.31
C GLY A 146 9.66 16.33 0.17
N VAL A 147 9.30 15.28 0.93
CA VAL A 147 9.71 15.15 2.34
C VAL A 147 11.22 14.91 2.40
N SER A 148 11.94 15.84 3.02
CA SER A 148 13.41 15.88 3.00
C SER A 148 14.10 15.23 4.19
N ASP A 149 13.36 14.93 5.27
CA ASP A 149 13.86 14.21 6.46
C ASP A 149 12.93 13.02 6.76
N ILE A 150 13.38 11.82 6.40
CA ILE A 150 12.69 10.55 6.57
C ILE A 150 13.55 9.66 7.48
N ARG A 151 12.98 9.24 8.61
CA ARG A 151 13.66 8.50 9.67
C ARG A 151 13.07 7.11 9.76
N ILE A 152 13.80 6.12 9.25
CA ILE A 152 13.36 4.73 9.24
C ILE A 152 13.75 4.09 10.57
N VAL A 153 12.78 3.54 11.28
CA VAL A 153 12.99 2.81 12.53
C VAL A 153 12.62 1.35 12.29
N ASN A 154 13.53 0.43 12.60
CA ASN A 154 13.23 -1.00 12.47
C ASN A 154 13.91 -1.82 13.55
N ARG A 155 13.28 -2.94 13.94
CA ARG A 155 13.85 -3.90 14.91
C ARG A 155 15.22 -4.41 14.48
N THR A 156 15.36 -4.73 13.20
CA THR A 156 16.62 -5.15 12.59
C THR A 156 17.24 -3.94 11.88
N LEU A 157 18.22 -3.30 12.51
CA LEU A 157 18.84 -2.06 12.00
C LEU A 157 19.37 -2.21 10.57
N ALA A 158 19.99 -3.34 10.24
CA ALA A 158 20.53 -3.61 8.90
C ALA A 158 19.47 -3.43 7.79
N ARG A 159 18.21 -3.84 8.02
CA ARG A 159 17.13 -3.64 7.04
C ARG A 159 16.79 -2.16 6.85
N ALA A 160 16.83 -1.35 7.91
CA ALA A 160 16.63 0.09 7.77
C ALA A 160 17.80 0.74 7.03
N GLN A 161 19.03 0.28 7.27
CA GLN A 161 20.24 0.75 6.57
C GLN A 161 20.18 0.42 5.08
N GLU A 162 19.72 -0.77 4.69
CA GLU A 162 19.48 -1.13 3.28
C GLU A 162 18.51 -0.15 2.60
N LEU A 163 17.43 0.24 3.28
CA LEU A 163 16.47 1.22 2.75
C LEU A 163 17.06 2.63 2.68
N ARG A 164 17.80 3.05 3.70
CA ARG A 164 18.56 4.31 3.68
C ARG A 164 19.50 4.35 2.48
N ASP A 165 20.26 3.28 2.24
CA ASP A 165 21.24 3.24 1.14
C ASP A 165 20.54 3.23 -0.22
N ARG A 166 19.40 2.54 -0.33
CA ARG A 166 18.55 2.56 -1.54
C ARG A 166 18.00 3.95 -1.85
N PHE A 167 17.42 4.62 -0.85
CA PHE A 167 16.73 5.89 -1.06
C PHE A 167 17.64 7.12 -0.93
N GLY A 168 18.84 6.98 -0.35
CA GLY A 168 19.88 7.99 -0.33
C GLY A 168 19.56 9.24 0.50
N ALA A 169 19.87 10.41 -0.05
CA ALA A 169 19.78 11.69 0.65
C ALA A 169 18.39 11.95 1.27
N GLY A 170 18.39 12.51 2.49
CA GLY A 170 17.19 12.80 3.27
C GLY A 170 16.61 11.59 4.00
N VAL A 171 17.24 10.41 3.91
CA VAL A 171 16.81 9.20 4.63
C VAL A 171 17.86 8.83 5.69
N SER A 172 17.39 8.46 6.88
CA SER A 172 18.22 7.96 7.97
C SER A 172 17.66 6.64 8.52
N ALA A 173 18.52 5.83 9.12
CA ALA A 173 18.19 4.49 9.62
C ALA A 173 18.52 4.36 11.10
N HIS A 174 17.55 3.89 11.88
CA HIS A 174 17.60 3.91 13.33
C HIS A 174 17.10 2.60 13.94
N ASN A 175 17.63 2.29 15.13
CA ASN A 175 17.14 1.18 15.95
C ASN A 175 15.88 1.60 16.71
N ILE A 176 15.01 0.65 17.07
CA ILE A 176 13.81 0.88 17.87
C ILE A 176 14.07 1.62 19.20
N ALA A 177 15.26 1.48 19.79
CA ALA A 177 15.63 2.23 21.00
C ALA A 177 15.60 3.75 20.82
N ALA A 178 15.86 4.25 19.60
CA ALA A 178 15.85 5.68 19.29
C ALA A 178 14.45 6.24 18.99
N THR A 179 13.41 5.38 18.92
CA THR A 179 12.06 5.81 18.52
C THR A 179 11.57 6.99 19.35
N GLY A 180 11.76 6.97 20.67
CA GLY A 180 11.28 8.03 21.56
C GLY A 180 11.84 9.41 21.22
N GLU A 181 13.15 9.52 21.05
CA GLU A 181 13.82 10.80 20.69
C GLU A 181 13.41 11.26 19.30
N LEU A 182 13.32 10.35 18.32
CA LEU A 182 12.99 10.68 16.94
C LEU A 182 11.56 11.22 16.77
N LEU A 183 10.67 10.96 17.72
CA LEU A 183 9.29 11.45 17.72
C LEU A 183 9.16 12.88 18.25
N GLU A 184 10.12 13.41 19.02
CA GLU A 184 9.96 14.67 19.76
C GLU A 184 9.76 15.89 18.85
N ASP A 185 10.29 15.85 17.63
CA ASP A 185 10.13 16.88 16.59
C ASP A 185 9.36 16.39 15.35
N ALA A 186 9.03 15.09 15.25
CA ALA A 186 8.38 14.52 14.09
C ALA A 186 6.94 15.04 13.90
N GLY A 187 6.63 15.58 12.74
CA GLY A 187 5.25 15.97 12.42
C GLY A 187 4.48 14.92 11.61
N LEU A 188 5.13 13.84 11.17
CA LEU A 188 4.46 12.68 10.58
C LEU A 188 5.01 11.38 11.16
N LEU A 189 4.15 10.54 11.73
CA LEU A 189 4.45 9.17 12.12
C LEU A 189 3.69 8.20 11.23
N VAL A 190 4.41 7.27 10.60
CA VAL A 190 3.84 6.23 9.72
C VAL A 190 4.17 4.85 10.26
N ASN A 191 3.17 4.08 10.68
CA ASN A 191 3.34 2.66 10.96
C ASN A 191 3.21 1.84 9.67
N THR A 192 4.26 1.12 9.31
CA THR A 192 4.28 0.16 8.19
C THR A 192 4.51 -1.28 8.64
N THR A 193 4.51 -1.51 9.95
CA THR A 193 4.65 -2.84 10.53
C THR A 193 3.30 -3.55 10.61
N ALA A 194 3.34 -4.84 10.94
CA ALA A 194 2.16 -5.63 11.25
C ALA A 194 1.59 -5.35 12.66
N LEU A 195 2.27 -4.56 13.49
CA LEU A 195 1.84 -4.30 14.86
C LEU A 195 0.51 -3.55 14.86
N GLY A 196 -0.47 -4.12 15.57
CA GLY A 196 -1.82 -3.56 15.71
C GLY A 196 -2.89 -4.34 14.94
N MET A 197 -2.51 -5.25 14.03
CA MET A 197 -3.48 -6.08 13.28
C MET A 197 -4.33 -6.97 14.19
N HIS A 198 -3.79 -7.38 15.34
CA HIS A 198 -4.49 -8.24 16.30
C HIS A 198 -5.04 -7.47 17.51
N GLY A 199 -4.87 -6.14 17.56
CA GLY A 199 -5.39 -5.26 18.62
C GLY A 199 -4.74 -5.40 20.02
N ASN A 200 -4.07 -6.52 20.31
CA ASN A 200 -3.48 -6.82 21.62
C ASN A 200 -1.95 -6.65 21.66
N GLU A 201 -1.36 -6.28 20.54
CA GLU A 201 0.05 -5.91 20.45
C GLU A 201 0.15 -4.47 20.93
N GLY A 202 1.06 -4.18 21.87
CA GLY A 202 1.22 -2.84 22.43
C GLY A 202 1.50 -1.77 21.37
N LEU A 203 1.64 -0.52 21.81
CA LEU A 203 1.86 0.60 20.88
C LEU A 203 3.17 0.41 20.09
N SER A 204 3.09 0.57 18.77
CA SER A 204 4.27 0.54 17.89
C SER A 204 5.21 1.72 18.12
N ALA A 205 4.66 2.85 18.59
CA ALA A 205 5.39 3.96 19.19
C ALA A 205 4.45 4.75 20.11
N ASP A 206 4.99 5.51 21.06
CA ASP A 206 4.22 6.31 22.01
C ASP A 206 3.83 7.68 21.42
N PRO A 207 2.55 7.93 21.09
CA PRO A 207 2.13 9.23 20.56
C PRO A 207 2.27 10.37 21.57
N GLY A 208 2.45 10.09 22.86
CA GLY A 208 2.68 11.11 23.89
C GLY A 208 3.94 11.94 23.67
N ARG A 209 4.91 11.43 22.88
CA ARG A 209 6.15 12.12 22.55
C ARG A 209 6.06 13.04 21.33
N LEU A 210 5.02 12.91 20.51
CA LEU A 210 4.87 13.71 19.30
C LEU A 210 4.48 15.16 19.62
N PRO A 211 4.81 16.16 18.80
CA PRO A 211 4.25 17.51 18.86
C PRO A 211 2.75 17.58 18.56
N ASP A 212 2.05 18.64 18.99
CA ASP A 212 0.59 18.82 18.79
C ASP A 212 0.14 18.97 17.34
N ARG A 213 1.07 19.36 16.46
CA ARG A 213 0.82 19.43 15.02
C ARG A 213 0.91 18.06 14.31
N ALA A 214 1.37 17.00 14.99
CA ALA A 214 1.72 15.76 14.33
C ALA A 214 0.52 15.05 13.70
N ILE A 215 0.79 14.33 12.61
CA ILE A 215 -0.13 13.42 11.95
C ILE A 215 0.36 11.99 12.22
N VAL A 216 -0.56 11.11 12.62
CA VAL A 216 -0.25 9.69 12.80
C VAL A 216 -1.05 8.88 11.79
N THR A 217 -0.36 8.06 11.00
CA THR A 217 -1.01 7.15 10.06
C THR A 217 -0.50 5.73 10.23
N ASP A 218 -1.41 4.78 10.08
CA ASP A 218 -1.14 3.36 10.19
C ASP A 218 -1.66 2.68 8.93
N ILE A 219 -0.81 1.95 8.21
CA ILE A 219 -1.24 1.27 6.99
C ILE A 219 -2.08 0.02 7.28
N VAL A 220 -2.13 -0.42 8.54
CA VAL A 220 -3.09 -1.42 9.00
C VAL A 220 -4.51 -0.86 8.84
N TYR A 221 -5.39 -1.67 8.26
CA TYR A 221 -6.79 -1.30 8.02
C TYR A 221 -7.79 -2.29 8.66
N VAL A 222 -7.30 -3.35 9.32
CA VAL A 222 -8.10 -4.23 10.17
C VAL A 222 -7.36 -4.40 11.50
N PRO A 223 -7.86 -3.84 12.61
CA PRO A 223 -8.98 -2.88 12.70
C PRO A 223 -8.66 -1.53 12.04
N LEU A 224 -9.68 -0.70 11.78
CA LEU A 224 -9.49 0.66 11.24
C LEU A 224 -8.88 1.63 12.26
N GLU A 225 -9.28 1.49 13.52
CA GLU A 225 -8.68 2.24 14.64
C GLU A 225 -7.76 1.26 15.39
N THR A 226 -6.48 1.28 15.05
CA THR A 226 -5.45 0.49 15.75
C THR A 226 -5.15 1.10 17.13
N PRO A 227 -4.50 0.36 18.06
CA PRO A 227 -4.06 0.94 19.33
C PRO A 227 -3.22 2.21 19.18
N LEU A 228 -2.36 2.29 18.14
CA LEU A 228 -1.59 3.48 17.81
C LEU A 228 -2.51 4.67 17.47
N LEU A 229 -3.46 4.47 16.55
CA LEU A 229 -4.37 5.52 16.12
C LEU A 229 -5.30 5.95 17.27
N ALA A 230 -5.77 5.01 18.09
CA ALA A 230 -6.57 5.30 19.29
C ALA A 230 -5.80 6.19 20.29
N ALA A 231 -4.53 5.84 20.59
CA ALA A 231 -3.68 6.62 21.49
C ALA A 231 -3.37 8.02 20.92
N ALA A 232 -3.10 8.13 19.62
CA ALA A 232 -2.89 9.41 18.94
C ALA A 232 -4.13 10.30 19.01
N LYS A 233 -5.31 9.73 18.72
CA LYS A 233 -6.61 10.42 18.80
C LYS A 233 -6.94 10.89 20.20
N ALA A 234 -6.66 10.08 21.23
CA ALA A 234 -6.84 10.46 22.63
C ALA A 234 -6.01 11.69 23.02
N ARG A 235 -4.88 11.93 22.33
CA ARG A 235 -4.04 13.11 22.48
C ARG A 235 -4.44 14.31 21.60
N GLY A 236 -5.54 14.20 20.87
CA GLY A 236 -6.02 15.23 19.94
C GLY A 236 -5.26 15.31 18.62
N LEU A 237 -4.41 14.34 18.30
CA LEU A 237 -3.67 14.33 17.04
C LEU A 237 -4.58 14.01 15.85
N ARG A 238 -4.17 14.49 14.66
CA ARG A 238 -4.79 14.05 13.42
C ARG A 238 -4.35 12.61 13.11
N ILE A 239 -5.33 11.75 12.86
CA ILE A 239 -5.10 10.35 12.50
C ILE A 239 -5.59 10.05 11.08
N VAL A 240 -4.90 9.14 10.38
CA VAL A 240 -5.32 8.61 9.07
C VAL A 240 -5.14 7.09 9.04
N ASP A 241 -6.23 6.36 8.91
CA ASP A 241 -6.21 4.89 8.82
C ASP A 241 -5.72 4.36 7.45
N GLY A 242 -5.41 3.06 7.40
CA GLY A 242 -4.83 2.41 6.22
C GLY A 242 -5.83 2.09 5.11
N LEU A 243 -7.15 2.22 5.34
CA LEU A 243 -8.14 1.77 4.35
C LEU A 243 -8.07 2.61 3.08
N GLY A 244 -7.81 3.91 3.17
CA GLY A 244 -7.70 4.73 1.96
C GLY A 244 -6.51 4.31 1.09
N MET A 245 -5.39 3.85 1.67
CA MET A 245 -4.27 3.31 0.89
C MET A 245 -4.70 2.09 0.07
N LEU A 246 -5.47 1.17 0.66
CA LEU A 246 -6.03 -0.01 -0.04
C LEU A 246 -6.96 0.37 -1.20
N LEU A 247 -7.80 1.40 -1.01
CA LEU A 247 -8.75 1.86 -2.02
C LEU A 247 -8.03 2.60 -3.17
N HIS A 248 -7.15 3.54 -2.84
CA HIS A 248 -6.47 4.39 -3.82
C HIS A 248 -5.44 3.64 -4.65
N GLN A 249 -4.74 2.63 -4.09
CA GLN A 249 -3.79 1.84 -4.88
C GLN A 249 -4.47 1.04 -6.01
N ALA A 250 -5.77 0.74 -5.87
CA ALA A 250 -6.52 -0.03 -6.86
C ALA A 250 -6.91 0.80 -8.10
N VAL A 251 -6.93 2.14 -7.98
CA VAL A 251 -7.39 3.07 -9.02
C VAL A 251 -6.57 2.93 -10.32
N PRO A 252 -5.23 3.02 -10.30
CA PRO A 252 -4.46 2.97 -11.55
C PRO A 252 -4.52 1.58 -12.22
N GLY A 253 -4.62 0.51 -11.43
CA GLY A 253 -4.81 -0.85 -11.96
C GLY A 253 -6.13 -0.98 -12.71
N PHE A 254 -7.24 -0.55 -12.09
CA PHE A 254 -8.56 -0.58 -12.73
C PHE A 254 -8.57 0.22 -14.05
N GLU A 255 -7.97 1.40 -14.06
CA GLU A 255 -7.83 2.23 -15.27
C GLU A 255 -7.13 1.46 -16.39
N ARG A 256 -6.01 0.79 -16.09
CA ARG A 256 -5.24 0.01 -17.08
C ARG A 256 -6.01 -1.17 -17.66
N TRP A 257 -6.81 -1.86 -16.84
CA TRP A 257 -7.48 -3.11 -17.28
C TRP A 257 -8.84 -2.87 -17.92
N PHE A 258 -9.56 -1.86 -17.44
CA PHE A 258 -10.96 -1.64 -17.81
C PHE A 258 -11.18 -0.35 -18.61
N GLY A 259 -10.21 0.56 -18.64
CA GLY A 259 -10.18 1.74 -19.50
C GLY A 259 -10.88 2.97 -18.92
N ILE A 260 -11.33 2.92 -17.68
CA ILE A 260 -11.95 4.04 -16.96
C ILE A 260 -11.17 4.26 -15.68
N ARG A 261 -10.76 5.50 -15.39
CA ARG A 261 -10.17 5.84 -14.09
C ARG A 261 -11.26 5.99 -13.04
N PRO A 262 -11.33 5.10 -12.04
CA PRO A 262 -12.41 5.17 -11.05
C PRO A 262 -12.10 6.19 -9.97
N GLU A 263 -13.15 6.67 -9.30
CA GLU A 263 -13.03 7.49 -8.09
C GLU A 263 -13.21 6.64 -6.84
N VAL A 264 -12.39 6.92 -5.82
CA VAL A 264 -12.63 6.44 -4.45
C VAL A 264 -13.70 7.34 -3.84
N THR A 265 -14.84 6.75 -3.49
CA THR A 265 -15.99 7.49 -2.95
C THR A 265 -16.29 7.08 -1.51
N ALA A 266 -17.00 7.94 -0.79
CA ALA A 266 -17.47 7.62 0.56
C ALA A 266 -18.34 6.35 0.58
N GLU A 267 -19.16 6.13 -0.46
CA GLU A 267 -19.99 4.92 -0.61
C GLU A 267 -19.13 3.65 -0.69
N LEU A 268 -18.12 3.63 -1.57
CA LEU A 268 -17.18 2.52 -1.69
C LEU A 268 -16.47 2.27 -0.35
N ARG A 269 -16.00 3.35 0.30
CA ARG A 269 -15.33 3.24 1.60
C ARG A 269 -16.26 2.60 2.64
N GLN A 270 -17.51 3.07 2.76
CA GLN A 270 -18.48 2.51 3.71
C GLN A 270 -18.83 1.05 3.43
N MET A 271 -18.94 0.66 2.15
CA MET A 271 -19.14 -0.74 1.76
C MET A 271 -18.01 -1.63 2.28
N ILE A 272 -16.75 -1.19 2.15
CA ILE A 272 -15.59 -1.95 2.64
C ILE A 272 -15.50 -1.92 4.18
N ILE A 273 -15.87 -0.83 4.84
CA ILE A 273 -15.96 -0.77 6.31
C ILE A 273 -16.99 -1.80 6.82
N ALA A 274 -18.18 -1.86 6.20
CA ALA A 274 -19.20 -2.83 6.55
C ALA A 274 -18.72 -4.27 6.36
N ASP A 275 -17.98 -4.53 5.28
CA ASP A 275 -17.33 -5.83 5.05
C ASP A 275 -16.32 -6.19 6.15
N ILE A 276 -15.45 -5.25 6.54
CA ILE A 276 -14.49 -5.46 7.64
C ILE A 276 -15.22 -5.80 8.93
N GLY A 277 -16.31 -5.09 9.25
CA GLY A 277 -17.11 -5.31 10.45
C GLY A 277 -17.90 -6.63 10.47
N ALA A 278 -18.17 -7.22 9.30
CA ALA A 278 -18.90 -8.48 9.18
C ALA A 278 -18.06 -9.73 9.46
N ILE A 279 -16.73 -9.61 9.54
CA ILE A 279 -15.78 -10.72 9.78
C ILE A 279 -15.56 -10.95 11.29
N LYS A 280 -16.56 -10.66 12.13
CA LYS A 280 -16.50 -10.93 13.58
C LYS A 280 -16.82 -12.37 13.92
#